data_AF-A0A928NXJ2-F1
#
_entry.id   AF-A0A928NXJ2-F1
#
_cell.length_a   1.000
_cell.length_b   1.000
_cell.length_c   1.000
_cell.angle_alpha   90.00
_cell.angle_beta   90.00
_cell.angle_gamma   90.00
#
_symmetry.space_group_name_H-M   'P 1'
#
loop_
_entity.id
_entity.type
_entity.pdbx_description
1 polymer ?
#
loop_
_entity_poly.entity_id
_entity_poly.type
_entity_poly.pdbx_seq_one_letter_code
_entity_poly.pdbx_strand_id
1 'polypeptide(L)'
;MFENITLEVSLKPFKQTNELYIRKICAQIFEQWRPLLKNRRSVSVMLWVGDGSEILDYAGNLEDIFEWARFVGTANLPYLEDGEPLETSLHKRKQDYIKNAPVMTYGILKTIIAGLKEEGKKAFPEAVIRVGETFDIGPEFAISDFKYNRHTEICSGSRLDKHGFVDATATLHADDRYYAAYHQGIPEGTPFGTFLGKQSEIFLKDMGFDYLWLSNGLGFSANPWDKTGKIFDGERYYPEKLEMTKENVFAFW
;
A
#
# COMPACT_ATOMS: atom_id res chain seq x y z
N MET A 1 -30.25 0.37 -1.89
CA MET A 1 -29.37 -0.63 -1.26
C MET A 1 -28.02 -0.56 -1.97
N PHE A 2 -26.89 -0.59 -1.25
CA PHE A 2 -25.56 -0.46 -1.87
C PHE A 2 -25.27 -1.65 -2.79
N GLU A 3 -24.73 -1.41 -3.99
CA GLU A 3 -24.37 -2.49 -4.93
C GLU A 3 -23.13 -3.27 -4.47
N ASN A 4 -22.11 -2.53 -4.02
CA ASN A 4 -20.86 -3.05 -3.49
C ASN A 4 -20.68 -2.57 -2.06
N ILE A 5 -20.15 -3.45 -1.21
CA ILE A 5 -19.54 -3.06 0.07
C ILE A 5 -18.07 -3.47 0.02
N THR A 6 -17.20 -2.54 0.40
CA THR A 6 -15.77 -2.80 0.56
C THR A 6 -15.44 -2.95 2.04
N LEU A 7 -14.84 -4.08 2.40
CA LEU A 7 -14.26 -4.29 3.72
C LEU A 7 -12.78 -3.93 3.66
N GLU A 8 -12.35 -3.03 4.53
CA GLU A 8 -10.92 -2.70 4.68
C GLU A 8 -10.30 -3.59 5.75
N VAL A 9 -9.23 -4.30 5.39
CA VAL A 9 -8.63 -5.32 6.23
C VAL A 9 -7.12 -5.21 6.14
N SER A 10 -6.42 -5.22 7.28
CA SER A 10 -4.95 -5.38 7.29
C SER A 10 -4.57 -6.86 7.41
N LEU A 11 -3.28 -7.19 7.30
CA LEU A 11 -2.82 -8.56 7.56
C LEU A 11 -2.78 -8.95 9.06
N LYS A 12 -3.07 -8.02 9.98
CA LYS A 12 -3.02 -8.24 11.45
C LYS A 12 -3.90 -9.40 11.97
N PRO A 13 -5.06 -9.75 11.37
CA PRO A 13 -5.80 -10.94 11.77
C PRO A 13 -5.08 -12.27 11.49
N PHE A 14 -4.15 -12.31 10.53
CA PHE A 14 -3.45 -13.52 10.10
C PHE A 14 -2.22 -13.81 10.97
N LYS A 15 -2.44 -14.15 12.24
CA LYS A 15 -1.39 -14.41 13.25
C LYS A 15 -0.59 -15.70 13.01
N GLN A 16 -1.00 -16.53 12.06
CA GLN A 16 -0.28 -17.73 11.64
C GLN A 16 -0.39 -17.88 10.13
N THR A 17 0.62 -18.47 9.53
CA THR A 17 0.78 -18.56 8.06
C THR A 17 0.42 -19.93 7.49
N ASN A 18 -0.03 -20.88 8.31
CA ASN A 18 -0.53 -22.16 7.83
C ASN A 18 -1.91 -22.00 7.20
N GLU A 19 -2.17 -22.81 6.17
CA GLU A 19 -3.39 -22.70 5.35
C GLU A 19 -4.68 -22.83 6.17
N LEU A 20 -4.75 -23.77 7.12
CA LEU A 20 -5.94 -23.96 7.96
C LEU A 20 -6.30 -22.71 8.76
N TYR A 21 -5.29 -22.02 9.32
CA TYR A 21 -5.51 -20.77 10.04
C TYR A 21 -5.95 -19.65 9.09
N ILE A 22 -5.26 -19.49 7.95
CA ILE A 22 -5.60 -18.48 6.94
C ILE A 22 -7.05 -18.64 6.48
N ARG A 23 -7.47 -19.86 6.13
CA ARG A 23 -8.84 -20.19 5.71
C ARG A 23 -9.87 -19.81 6.76
N LYS A 24 -9.59 -20.15 8.03
CA LYS A 24 -10.46 -19.79 9.15
C LYS A 24 -10.63 -18.28 9.27
N ILE A 25 -9.55 -17.50 9.20
CA ILE A 25 -9.62 -16.04 9.27
C ILE A 25 -10.40 -15.46 8.08
N CYS A 26 -10.16 -15.96 6.87
CA CYS A 26 -10.89 -15.54 5.67
C CYS A 26 -12.41 -15.73 5.84
N ALA A 27 -12.85 -16.91 6.28
CA ALA A 27 -14.26 -17.18 6.54
C ALA A 27 -14.85 -16.28 7.63
N GLN A 28 -14.09 -16.03 8.71
CA GLN A 28 -14.52 -15.18 9.82
C GLN A 28 -14.75 -13.73 9.40
N ILE A 29 -13.92 -13.17 8.52
CA ILE A 29 -14.09 -11.80 7.99
C ILE A 29 -15.48 -11.65 7.35
N PHE A 30 -15.90 -12.60 6.51
CA PHE A 30 -17.21 -12.54 5.85
C PHE A 30 -18.37 -12.77 6.83
N GLU A 31 -18.23 -13.71 7.77
CA GLU A 31 -19.30 -14.02 8.72
C GLU A 31 -19.58 -12.87 9.68
N GLN A 32 -18.54 -12.20 10.20
CA GLN A 32 -18.69 -11.07 11.12
C GLN A 32 -19.52 -9.93 10.52
N TRP A 33 -19.38 -9.69 9.21
CA TRP A 33 -20.06 -8.61 8.51
C TRP A 33 -21.27 -9.08 7.69
N ARG A 34 -21.69 -10.35 7.83
CA ARG A 34 -22.74 -10.97 7.03
C ARG A 34 -24.04 -10.16 6.91
N PRO A 35 -24.55 -9.50 7.97
CA PRO A 35 -25.74 -8.66 7.85
C PRO A 35 -25.59 -7.49 6.85
N LEU A 36 -24.38 -6.93 6.71
CA LEU A 36 -24.08 -5.87 5.75
C LEU A 36 -23.86 -6.43 4.34
N LEU A 37 -23.29 -7.63 4.22
CA LEU A 37 -22.88 -8.23 2.96
C LEU A 37 -23.98 -9.03 2.25
N LYS A 38 -25.00 -9.50 2.98
CA LYS A 38 -26.08 -10.29 2.39
C LYS A 38 -26.81 -9.51 1.29
N ASN A 39 -27.11 -10.19 0.18
CA ASN A 39 -27.83 -9.64 -0.98
C ASN A 39 -27.10 -8.47 -1.65
N ARG A 40 -25.76 -8.42 -1.60
CA ARG A 40 -24.96 -7.48 -2.41
C ARG A 40 -24.60 -8.11 -3.75
N ARG A 41 -24.55 -7.28 -4.79
CA ARG A 41 -24.08 -7.71 -6.12
C ARG A 41 -22.59 -8.01 -6.10
N SER A 42 -21.83 -7.19 -5.36
CA SER A 42 -20.41 -7.40 -5.15
C SER A 42 -20.02 -7.17 -3.69
N VAL A 43 -19.03 -7.93 -3.25
CA VAL A 43 -18.32 -7.70 -2.00
C VAL A 43 -16.85 -7.57 -2.34
N SER A 44 -16.25 -6.45 -1.96
CA SER A 44 -14.83 -6.21 -2.16
C SER A 44 -14.12 -6.28 -0.81
N VAL A 45 -12.91 -6.84 -0.81
CA VAL A 45 -11.98 -6.73 0.31
C VAL A 45 -10.82 -5.87 -0.18
N MET A 46 -10.50 -4.82 0.55
CA MET A 46 -9.33 -3.99 0.30
C MET A 46 -8.30 -4.32 1.36
N LEU A 47 -7.15 -4.84 0.94
CA LEU A 47 -6.08 -5.20 1.83
C LEU A 47 -5.12 -4.02 2.00
N TRP A 48 -4.95 -3.62 3.26
CA TRP A 48 -3.84 -2.80 3.70
C TRP A 48 -2.68 -3.74 4.05
N VAL A 49 -1.96 -4.22 3.02
CA VAL A 49 -0.83 -5.13 3.19
C VAL A 49 0.34 -4.37 3.79
N GLY A 50 0.80 -3.32 3.12
CA GLY A 50 1.74 -2.33 3.60
C GLY A 50 1.27 -0.92 3.22
N ASP A 51 2.18 -0.16 2.62
CA ASP A 51 1.90 1.12 1.95
C ASP A 51 2.18 1.04 0.44
N GLY A 52 2.22 -0.17 -0.12
CA GLY A 52 2.63 -0.42 -1.51
C GLY A 52 4.13 -0.63 -1.66
N SER A 53 4.93 -0.60 -0.60
CA SER A 53 6.36 -0.97 -0.64
C SER A 53 6.57 -2.41 -1.12
N GLU A 54 5.67 -3.32 -0.75
CA GLU A 54 5.57 -4.70 -1.24
C GLU A 54 5.37 -4.79 -2.76
N ILE A 55 4.81 -3.76 -3.39
CA ILE A 55 4.72 -3.67 -4.86
C ILE A 55 6.06 -3.18 -5.40
N LEU A 56 6.60 -2.09 -4.83
CA LEU A 56 7.81 -1.41 -5.31
C LEU A 56 9.04 -2.32 -5.29
N ASP A 57 9.13 -3.21 -4.30
CA ASP A 57 10.26 -4.13 -4.12
C ASP A 57 10.04 -5.53 -4.72
N TYR A 58 8.92 -5.77 -5.41
CA TYR A 58 8.58 -7.10 -5.90
C TYR A 58 9.52 -7.55 -7.04
N ALA A 59 10.21 -8.67 -6.82
CA ALA A 59 11.14 -9.29 -7.77
C ALA A 59 10.55 -10.50 -8.53
N GLY A 60 9.26 -10.81 -8.37
CA GLY A 60 8.64 -11.95 -9.08
C GLY A 60 8.81 -13.31 -8.38
N ASN A 61 9.37 -13.35 -7.17
CA ASN A 61 9.59 -14.59 -6.42
C ASN A 61 8.61 -14.72 -5.25
N LEU A 62 7.89 -15.85 -5.16
CA LEU A 62 6.89 -16.08 -4.12
C LEU A 62 7.50 -16.38 -2.74
N GLU A 63 8.75 -16.82 -2.70
CA GLU A 63 9.44 -17.14 -1.44
C GLU A 63 10.06 -15.90 -0.78
N ASP A 64 10.12 -14.77 -1.49
CA ASP A 64 10.68 -13.54 -0.93
C ASP A 64 9.79 -13.02 0.20
N ILE A 65 10.46 -12.61 1.27
CA ILE A 65 9.84 -11.94 2.42
C ILE A 65 9.65 -10.47 2.07
N PHE A 66 8.50 -9.91 2.44
CA PHE A 66 8.23 -8.48 2.31
C PHE A 66 7.87 -7.86 3.66
N GLU A 67 8.13 -6.56 3.81
CA GLU A 67 7.69 -5.81 4.99
C GLU A 67 6.20 -5.47 4.85
N TRP A 68 5.44 -5.63 5.92
CA TRP A 68 4.01 -5.42 5.93
C TRP A 68 3.59 -4.56 7.12
N ALA A 69 2.33 -4.11 7.15
CA ALA A 69 1.78 -3.19 8.14
C ALA A 69 1.61 -3.79 9.55
N ARG A 70 2.69 -4.36 10.12
CA ARG A 70 2.71 -5.00 11.45
C ARG A 70 2.91 -4.01 12.60
N PHE A 71 3.30 -2.78 12.31
CA PHE A 71 3.55 -1.80 13.35
C PHE A 71 2.24 -1.15 13.85
N VAL A 72 2.31 -0.65 15.07
CA VAL A 72 1.39 0.32 15.64
C VAL A 72 2.17 1.61 15.87
N GLY A 73 1.63 2.73 15.39
CA GLY A 73 2.36 3.99 15.21
C GLY A 73 2.93 4.11 13.80
N THR A 74 3.95 4.97 13.61
CA THR A 74 4.59 5.21 12.31
C THR A 74 5.79 4.26 12.11
N ALA A 75 5.74 3.39 11.11
CA ALA A 75 6.72 2.31 10.87
C ALA A 75 8.16 2.78 10.69
N ASN A 76 8.38 3.99 10.19
CA ASN A 76 9.72 4.54 9.96
C ASN A 76 10.28 5.35 11.16
N LEU A 77 9.60 5.36 12.32
CA LEU A 77 10.09 5.97 13.55
C LEU A 77 10.89 4.97 14.44
N PRO A 78 11.65 5.46 15.44
CA PRO A 78 12.33 4.61 16.41
C PRO A 78 11.36 3.70 17.17
N TYR A 79 11.84 2.55 17.64
CA TYR A 79 11.05 1.67 18.51
C TYR A 79 10.75 2.32 19.86
N LEU A 80 9.59 1.98 20.42
CA LEU A 80 9.23 2.31 21.81
C LEU A 80 10.29 1.76 22.77
N GLU A 81 10.78 2.62 23.66
CA GLU A 81 11.76 2.25 24.67
C GLU A 81 11.10 1.63 25.90
N ASP A 82 11.84 0.78 26.62
CA ASP A 82 11.35 0.14 27.85
C ASP A 82 10.96 1.19 28.90
N GLY A 83 9.71 1.12 29.37
CA GLY A 83 9.18 2.03 30.39
C GLY A 83 8.57 3.34 29.85
N GLU A 84 8.60 3.58 28.53
CA GLU A 84 7.92 4.73 27.92
C GLU A 84 6.38 4.52 27.90
N PRO A 85 5.56 5.49 28.34
CA PRO A 85 4.10 5.35 28.33
C PRO A 85 3.53 5.24 26.91
N LEU A 86 2.86 4.13 26.62
CA LEU A 86 2.24 3.80 25.31
C LEU A 86 1.36 4.92 24.74
N GLU A 87 0.69 5.65 25.63
CA GLU A 87 -0.32 6.67 25.32
C GLU A 87 0.29 7.94 24.71
N THR A 88 1.60 8.15 24.89
CA THR A 88 2.30 9.40 24.52
C THR A 88 2.89 9.37 23.11
N SER A 89 2.97 8.21 22.44
CA SER A 89 4.03 8.00 21.45
C SER A 89 3.67 7.38 20.08
N LEU A 90 2.39 7.19 19.72
CA LEU A 90 2.05 6.59 18.41
C LEU A 90 2.54 7.42 17.19
N HIS A 91 2.73 8.73 17.38
CA HIS A 91 3.30 9.62 16.36
C HIS A 91 4.82 9.84 16.50
N LYS A 92 5.47 9.20 17.49
CA LYS A 92 6.90 9.40 17.81
C LYS A 92 7.70 8.10 17.89
N ARG A 93 7.00 6.97 18.02
CA ARG A 93 7.54 5.63 18.20
C ARG A 93 6.73 4.63 17.40
N LYS A 94 7.39 3.54 17.02
CA LYS A 94 6.73 2.31 16.57
C LYS A 94 6.81 1.22 17.61
N GLN A 95 5.87 0.31 17.56
CA GLN A 95 5.91 -0.96 18.29
C GLN A 95 5.27 -2.04 17.45
N ASP A 96 5.65 -3.30 17.67
CA ASP A 96 4.98 -4.42 17.04
C ASP A 96 3.53 -4.52 17.52
N TYR A 97 2.58 -4.81 16.61
CA TYR A 97 1.18 -5.00 17.01
C TYR A 97 0.98 -6.24 17.90
N ILE A 98 1.85 -7.25 17.76
CA ILE A 98 1.98 -8.41 18.65
C ILE A 98 3.43 -8.85 18.75
N LYS A 99 3.77 -9.52 19.85
CA LYS A 99 5.03 -10.25 19.97
C LYS A 99 5.13 -11.33 18.89
N ASN A 100 6.30 -11.44 18.24
CA ASN A 100 6.58 -12.41 17.18
C ASN A 100 5.55 -12.32 16.03
N ALA A 101 5.35 -11.11 15.50
CA ALA A 101 4.52 -10.91 14.31
C ALA A 101 4.95 -11.88 13.18
N PRO A 102 3.99 -12.46 12.43
CA PRO A 102 4.31 -13.37 11.34
C PRO A 102 5.23 -12.76 10.30
N VAL A 103 6.17 -13.58 9.83
CA VAL A 103 6.95 -13.29 8.61
C VAL A 103 6.08 -13.63 7.41
N MET A 104 5.87 -12.65 6.53
CA MET A 104 5.04 -12.81 5.33
C MET A 104 5.93 -12.96 4.10
N THR A 105 5.63 -13.96 3.28
CA THR A 105 6.16 -14.08 1.93
C THR A 105 5.05 -13.79 0.93
N TYR A 106 5.42 -13.44 -0.31
CA TYR A 106 4.43 -13.23 -1.37
C TYR A 106 3.56 -14.48 -1.62
N GLY A 107 4.09 -15.69 -1.43
CA GLY A 107 3.33 -16.94 -1.48
C GLY A 107 2.26 -17.04 -0.38
N ILE A 108 2.57 -16.57 0.84
CA ILE A 108 1.58 -16.47 1.93
C ILE A 108 0.50 -15.44 1.58
N LEU A 109 0.89 -14.27 1.05
CA LEU A 109 -0.06 -13.24 0.62
C LEU A 109 -1.02 -13.77 -0.46
N LYS A 110 -0.47 -14.45 -1.47
CA LYS A 110 -1.25 -15.14 -2.51
C LYS A 110 -2.25 -16.15 -1.92
N THR A 111 -1.82 -16.90 -0.90
CA THR A 111 -2.69 -17.86 -0.19
C THR A 111 -3.82 -17.16 0.56
N ILE A 112 -3.55 -16.01 1.19
CA ILE A 112 -4.57 -15.17 1.85
C ILE A 112 -5.59 -14.66 0.84
N ILE A 113 -5.15 -14.12 -0.30
CA ILE A 113 -6.02 -13.57 -1.35
C ILE A 113 -6.92 -14.67 -1.92
N ALA A 114 -6.36 -15.84 -2.25
CA ALA A 114 -7.12 -16.99 -2.70
C ALA A 114 -8.15 -17.43 -1.64
N GLY A 115 -7.74 -17.50 -0.36
CA GLY A 115 -8.62 -17.81 0.76
C GLY A 115 -9.79 -16.84 0.88
N LEU A 116 -9.55 -15.52 0.76
CA LEU A 116 -10.61 -14.51 0.79
C LEU A 116 -11.60 -14.68 -0.35
N LYS A 117 -11.12 -14.93 -1.57
CA LYS A 117 -11.99 -15.16 -2.74
C LYS A 117 -12.86 -16.40 -2.56
N GLU A 118 -12.24 -17.51 -2.15
CA GLU A 118 -12.93 -18.78 -1.99
C GLU A 118 -13.93 -18.77 -0.83
N GLU A 119 -13.53 -18.30 0.36
CA GLU A 119 -14.43 -18.24 1.51
C GLU A 119 -15.54 -17.20 1.32
N GLY A 120 -15.23 -16.07 0.66
CA GLY A 120 -16.24 -15.10 0.27
C GLY A 120 -17.27 -15.69 -0.69
N LYS A 121 -16.83 -16.50 -1.66
CA LYS A 121 -17.72 -17.14 -2.63
C LYS A 121 -18.60 -18.22 -1.98
N LYS A 122 -18.06 -18.97 -1.01
CA LYS A 122 -18.85 -19.90 -0.19
C LYS A 122 -19.90 -19.17 0.63
N ALA A 123 -19.55 -18.05 1.27
CA ALA A 123 -20.46 -17.27 2.10
C ALA A 123 -21.56 -16.56 1.28
N PHE A 124 -21.23 -16.10 0.08
CA PHE A 124 -22.11 -15.35 -0.82
C PHE A 124 -22.02 -15.85 -2.27
N PRO A 125 -22.66 -16.99 -2.61
CA PRO A 125 -22.55 -17.62 -3.92
C PRO A 125 -22.98 -16.74 -5.10
N GLU A 126 -23.93 -15.83 -4.90
CA GLU A 126 -24.43 -14.93 -5.95
C GLU A 126 -23.59 -13.66 -6.11
N ALA A 127 -22.74 -13.33 -5.12
CA ALA A 127 -21.94 -12.12 -5.16
C ALA A 127 -20.67 -12.31 -6.01
N VAL A 128 -20.24 -11.22 -6.65
CA VAL A 128 -18.88 -11.09 -7.19
C VAL A 128 -17.95 -10.70 -6.05
N ILE A 129 -17.01 -11.59 -5.72
CA ILE A 129 -16.01 -11.36 -4.68
C ILE A 129 -14.75 -10.80 -5.33
N ARG A 130 -14.28 -9.65 -4.84
CA ARG A 130 -13.06 -9.00 -5.31
C ARG A 130 -12.11 -8.75 -4.16
N VAL A 131 -10.82 -8.86 -4.39
CA VAL A 131 -9.77 -8.51 -3.43
C VAL A 131 -8.84 -7.52 -4.11
N GLY A 132 -8.59 -6.38 -3.47
CA GLY A 132 -7.70 -5.35 -4.00
C GLY A 132 -6.57 -5.03 -3.05
N GLU A 133 -5.47 -4.56 -3.63
CA GLU A 133 -4.33 -4.02 -2.92
C GLU A 133 -4.48 -2.50 -2.75
N THR A 134 -3.71 -1.92 -1.85
CA THR A 134 -3.59 -0.48 -1.62
C THR A 134 -2.19 0.01 -1.98
N PHE A 135 -2.09 1.25 -2.42
CA PHE A 135 -0.83 1.98 -2.45
C PHE A 135 -1.00 3.27 -1.68
N ASP A 136 -0.12 3.52 -0.72
CA ASP A 136 -0.09 4.74 0.06
C ASP A 136 1.23 5.51 -0.11
N ILE A 137 1.12 6.82 -0.03
CA ILE A 137 2.22 7.74 -0.29
C ILE A 137 3.05 8.02 0.97
N GLY A 138 2.51 7.71 2.14
CA GLY A 138 3.13 8.06 3.41
C GLY A 138 4.01 6.97 4.04
N PRO A 139 4.84 7.34 5.03
CA PRO A 139 5.80 6.47 5.72
C PRO A 139 5.20 5.67 6.89
N GLU A 140 3.88 5.66 7.07
CA GLU A 140 3.26 5.19 8.31
C GLU A 140 3.19 3.67 8.43
N PHE A 141 2.93 2.96 7.34
CA PHE A 141 2.48 1.56 7.43
C PHE A 141 3.61 0.55 7.35
N ALA A 142 4.59 0.73 6.45
CA ALA A 142 5.70 -0.20 6.28
C ALA A 142 7.05 0.51 6.31
N ILE A 143 8.10 -0.24 6.65
CA ILE A 143 9.47 0.23 6.44
C ILE A 143 9.76 0.10 4.95
N SER A 144 10.12 1.20 4.31
CA SER A 144 10.34 1.24 2.86
C SER A 144 11.77 1.61 2.53
N ASP A 145 12.55 0.62 2.10
CA ASP A 145 13.89 0.87 1.58
C ASP A 145 13.83 1.59 0.22
N PHE A 146 12.84 1.24 -0.62
CA PHE A 146 12.61 1.92 -1.89
C PHE A 146 12.38 3.41 -1.70
N LYS A 147 11.34 3.80 -0.94
CA LYS A 147 10.91 5.22 -0.83
C LYS A 147 11.93 6.07 -0.06
N TYR A 148 12.58 5.50 0.96
CA TYR A 148 13.28 6.30 1.96
C TYR A 148 14.78 6.12 2.04
N ASN A 149 15.34 5.20 1.23
CA ASN A 149 16.79 5.05 1.09
C ASN A 149 17.24 5.12 -0.36
N ARG A 150 16.66 4.30 -1.26
CA ARG A 150 17.13 4.18 -2.66
C ARG A 150 16.59 5.27 -3.57
N HIS A 151 15.31 5.59 -3.44
CA HIS A 151 14.62 6.54 -4.32
C HIS A 151 14.04 7.72 -3.57
N THR A 152 14.85 8.36 -2.72
CA THR A 152 14.39 9.51 -1.92
C THR A 152 13.96 10.72 -2.77
N GLU A 153 14.38 10.78 -4.03
CA GLU A 153 13.98 11.79 -5.01
C GLU A 153 12.48 11.78 -5.33
N ILE A 154 11.78 10.67 -5.08
CA ILE A 154 10.33 10.59 -5.28
C ILE A 154 9.54 11.16 -4.10
N CYS A 155 10.20 11.52 -3.00
CA CYS A 155 9.53 12.02 -1.81
C CYS A 155 9.59 13.55 -1.74
N SER A 156 8.42 14.19 -1.67
CA SER A 156 8.27 15.64 -1.54
C SER A 156 7.16 16.02 -0.53
N GLY A 157 6.84 17.30 -0.45
CA GLY A 157 5.79 17.84 0.43
C GLY A 157 6.18 17.90 1.92
N SER A 158 5.17 17.91 2.77
CA SER A 158 5.33 17.88 4.23
C SER A 158 6.11 16.63 4.65
N ARG A 159 6.80 16.71 5.79
CA ARG A 159 7.52 15.56 6.34
C ARG A 159 6.84 15.04 7.58
N LEU A 160 6.67 13.72 7.66
CA LEU A 160 6.45 13.04 8.93
C LEU A 160 7.83 12.61 9.45
N ASP A 161 8.30 13.34 10.47
CA ASP A 161 9.71 13.32 10.92
C ASP A 161 10.70 13.65 9.78
N LYS A 162 11.44 12.67 9.27
CA LYS A 162 12.43 12.86 8.19
C LYS A 162 11.91 12.45 6.81
N HIS A 163 10.76 11.78 6.75
CA HIS A 163 10.26 11.18 5.52
C HIS A 163 9.21 12.06 4.87
N GLY A 164 9.42 12.39 3.59
CA GLY A 164 8.39 13.02 2.75
C GLY A 164 7.37 12.00 2.25
N PHE A 165 6.40 12.48 1.49
CA PHE A 165 5.39 11.64 0.85
C PHE A 165 5.71 11.46 -0.64
N VAL A 166 5.32 10.33 -1.21
CA VAL A 166 5.54 10.05 -2.63
C VAL A 166 4.83 11.09 -3.51
N ASP A 167 5.59 11.78 -4.35
CA ASP A 167 5.13 12.72 -5.37
C ASP A 167 4.84 11.97 -6.66
N ALA A 168 3.57 11.94 -7.06
CA ALA A 168 3.11 11.26 -8.28
C ALA A 168 3.82 11.75 -9.55
N THR A 169 4.35 12.97 -9.53
CA THR A 169 4.99 13.61 -10.68
C THR A 169 6.50 13.44 -10.72
N ALA A 170 7.08 12.72 -9.76
CA ALA A 170 8.51 12.49 -9.71
C ALA A 170 9.01 11.56 -10.82
N THR A 171 10.30 11.69 -11.11
CA THR A 171 11.06 10.76 -11.96
C THR A 171 12.11 10.07 -11.10
N LEU A 172 12.28 8.78 -11.32
CA LEU A 172 13.24 7.93 -10.62
C LEU A 172 14.64 8.13 -11.20
N HIS A 173 15.64 8.14 -10.32
CA HIS A 173 17.02 7.92 -10.72
C HIS A 173 17.26 6.46 -11.12
N ALA A 174 18.29 6.24 -11.93
CA ALA A 174 18.66 4.91 -12.35
C ALA A 174 19.16 4.07 -11.17
N ASP A 175 18.86 2.78 -11.23
CA ASP A 175 19.49 1.76 -10.38
C ASP A 175 19.76 0.47 -11.19
N ASP A 176 20.37 -0.52 -10.54
CA ASP A 176 20.69 -1.82 -11.13
C ASP A 176 19.94 -2.98 -10.46
N ARG A 177 18.96 -2.67 -9.59
CA ARG A 177 18.24 -3.69 -8.83
C ARG A 177 17.24 -4.42 -9.73
N TYR A 178 17.15 -5.74 -9.57
CA TYR A 178 16.13 -6.51 -10.25
C TYR A 178 14.74 -6.25 -9.65
N TYR A 179 13.78 -5.85 -10.50
CA TYR A 179 12.36 -5.83 -10.18
C TYR A 179 11.58 -6.65 -11.19
N ALA A 180 10.37 -7.11 -10.83
CA ALA A 180 9.58 -7.96 -11.71
C ALA A 180 9.25 -7.29 -13.06
N ALA A 181 9.12 -5.96 -13.11
CA ALA A 181 8.89 -5.21 -14.36
C ALA A 181 10.18 -4.63 -14.98
N TYR A 182 11.29 -4.65 -14.25
CA TYR A 182 12.55 -4.01 -14.59
C TYR A 182 13.72 -4.94 -14.24
N HIS A 183 13.91 -5.99 -15.04
CA HIS A 183 14.90 -7.04 -14.78
C HIS A 183 16.37 -6.57 -14.80
N GLN A 184 16.63 -5.37 -15.31
CA GLN A 184 17.97 -4.79 -15.43
C GLN A 184 18.15 -3.53 -14.55
N GLY A 185 17.20 -3.24 -13.65
CA GLY A 185 17.15 -1.96 -12.94
C GLY A 185 16.28 -0.92 -13.62
N ILE A 186 16.04 0.17 -12.89
CA ILE A 186 15.26 1.31 -13.33
C ILE A 186 16.14 2.19 -14.23
N PRO A 187 15.70 2.57 -15.44
CA PRO A 187 16.40 3.57 -16.25
C PRO A 187 16.29 4.98 -15.66
N GLU A 188 17.31 5.81 -15.88
CA GLU A 188 17.33 7.21 -15.44
C GLU A 188 16.14 7.99 -16.01
N GLY A 189 15.50 8.79 -15.16
CA GLY A 189 14.39 9.66 -15.57
C GLY A 189 13.08 8.91 -15.78
N THR A 190 12.97 7.65 -15.35
CA THR A 190 11.72 6.88 -15.46
C THR A 190 10.62 7.57 -14.64
N PRO A 191 9.48 7.96 -15.22
CA PRO A 191 8.37 8.52 -14.45
C PRO A 191 7.88 7.52 -13.39
N PHE A 192 7.66 8.00 -12.17
CA PHE A 192 7.22 7.14 -11.07
C PHE A 192 5.92 6.40 -11.39
N GLY A 193 4.94 7.08 -11.99
CA GLY A 193 3.69 6.46 -12.45
C GLY A 193 3.90 5.33 -13.45
N THR A 194 4.86 5.48 -14.38
CA THR A 194 5.21 4.42 -15.34
C THR A 194 5.82 3.20 -14.65
N PHE A 195 6.76 3.42 -13.71
CA PHE A 195 7.33 2.34 -12.92
C PHE A 195 6.24 1.61 -12.12
N LEU A 196 5.46 2.36 -11.34
CA LEU A 196 4.40 1.81 -10.50
C LEU A 196 3.39 1.02 -11.33
N GLY A 197 2.91 1.57 -12.45
CA GLY A 197 1.93 0.90 -13.31
C GLY A 197 2.41 -0.46 -13.81
N LYS A 198 3.63 -0.54 -14.37
CA LYS A 198 4.21 -1.80 -14.84
C LYS A 198 4.45 -2.78 -13.69
N GLN A 199 4.94 -2.29 -12.56
CA GLN A 199 5.25 -3.11 -11.41
C GLN A 199 3.98 -3.68 -10.77
N SER A 200 2.94 -2.86 -10.64
CA SER A 200 1.61 -3.25 -10.16
C SER A 200 0.93 -4.25 -11.09
N GLU A 201 1.04 -4.11 -12.42
CA GLU A 201 0.44 -5.07 -13.36
C GLU A 201 0.91 -6.51 -13.09
N ILE A 202 2.22 -6.70 -12.94
CA ILE A 202 2.81 -8.01 -12.68
C ILE A 202 2.46 -8.48 -11.26
N PHE A 203 2.67 -7.62 -10.26
CA PHE A 203 2.40 -7.96 -8.86
C PHE A 203 0.95 -8.38 -8.62
N LEU A 204 -0.03 -7.58 -9.09
CA LEU A 204 -1.45 -7.89 -8.92
C LEU A 204 -1.80 -9.23 -9.58
N LYS A 205 -1.27 -9.48 -10.78
CA LYS A 205 -1.50 -10.73 -11.51
C LYS A 205 -0.93 -11.94 -10.76
N ASP A 206 0.30 -11.83 -10.28
CA ASP A 206 0.98 -12.95 -9.62
C ASP A 206 0.35 -13.30 -8.27
N MET A 207 -0.10 -12.29 -7.52
CA MET A 207 -0.81 -12.46 -6.25
C MET A 207 -2.29 -12.84 -6.42
N GLY A 208 -2.90 -12.47 -7.55
CA GLY A 208 -4.31 -12.68 -7.84
C GLY A 208 -5.24 -11.59 -7.31
N PHE A 209 -4.77 -10.34 -7.21
CA PHE A 209 -5.60 -9.17 -6.91
C PHE A 209 -6.47 -8.76 -8.12
N ASP A 210 -7.60 -8.13 -7.85
CA ASP A 210 -8.57 -7.67 -8.86
C ASP A 210 -8.52 -6.17 -9.14
N TYR A 211 -7.97 -5.38 -8.22
CA TYR A 211 -7.84 -3.93 -8.33
C TYR A 211 -6.73 -3.39 -7.43
N LEU A 212 -6.27 -2.17 -7.75
CA LEU A 212 -5.38 -1.36 -6.91
C LEU A 212 -6.13 -0.11 -6.47
N TRP A 213 -6.05 0.22 -5.18
CA TRP A 213 -6.56 1.46 -4.62
C TRP A 213 -5.42 2.44 -4.37
N LEU A 214 -5.41 3.55 -5.11
CA LEU A 214 -4.44 4.62 -4.91
C LEU A 214 -4.94 5.57 -3.82
N SER A 215 -4.36 5.44 -2.62
CA SER A 215 -4.77 6.19 -1.44
C SER A 215 -4.20 7.61 -1.42
N ASN A 216 -4.76 8.45 -0.54
CA ASN A 216 -4.21 9.77 -0.18
C ASN A 216 -3.94 10.70 -1.38
N GLY A 217 -4.75 10.58 -2.43
CA GLY A 217 -4.70 11.46 -3.61
C GLY A 217 -3.55 11.15 -4.56
N LEU A 218 -2.90 9.98 -4.44
CA LEU A 218 -1.88 9.55 -5.39
C LEU A 218 -2.43 9.56 -6.83
N GLY A 219 -1.63 10.10 -7.75
CA GLY A 219 -2.01 10.31 -9.15
C GLY A 219 -2.83 11.58 -9.41
N PHE A 220 -3.28 12.29 -8.37
CA PHE A 220 -4.04 13.54 -8.52
C PHE A 220 -3.42 14.74 -7.81
N SER A 221 -2.59 14.51 -6.80
CA SER A 221 -1.84 15.57 -6.15
C SER A 221 -0.43 15.71 -6.71
N ALA A 222 -0.08 16.93 -7.10
CA ALA A 222 1.30 17.29 -7.45
C ALA A 222 2.15 17.67 -6.22
N ASN A 223 1.53 17.80 -5.03
CA ASN A 223 2.19 18.14 -3.77
C ASN A 223 1.49 17.35 -2.65
N PRO A 224 1.99 16.17 -2.30
CA PRO A 224 1.33 15.32 -1.33
C PRO A 224 1.37 15.94 0.08
N TRP A 225 0.21 15.91 0.78
CA TRP A 225 0.08 16.29 2.19
C TRP A 225 0.65 17.67 2.58
N ASP A 226 0.62 18.65 1.67
CA ASP A 226 1.06 20.03 1.92
C ASP A 226 -0.09 21.03 1.67
N LYS A 227 -0.11 22.13 2.43
CA LYS A 227 -1.02 23.27 2.21
C LYS A 227 -0.49 24.21 1.12
N THR A 228 0.80 24.09 0.81
CA THR A 228 1.51 24.79 -0.26
C THR A 228 1.84 23.83 -1.39
N GLY A 229 2.49 24.32 -2.43
CA GLY A 229 2.94 23.49 -3.52
C GLY A 229 3.41 24.26 -4.74
N LYS A 230 3.53 23.54 -5.85
CA LYS A 230 4.05 24.03 -7.13
C LYS A 230 3.40 25.33 -7.63
N ILE A 231 2.12 25.56 -7.33
CA ILE A 231 1.35 26.73 -7.81
C ILE A 231 0.94 27.73 -6.71
N PHE A 232 1.24 27.44 -5.44
CA PHE A 232 0.87 28.30 -4.31
C PHE A 232 1.86 28.13 -3.15
N ASP A 233 2.52 29.20 -2.73
CA ASP A 233 3.56 29.13 -1.67
C ASP A 233 3.04 29.44 -0.25
N GLY A 234 1.74 29.67 -0.09
CA GLY A 234 1.15 30.12 1.17
C GLY A 234 0.77 31.60 1.18
N GLU A 235 1.34 32.41 0.27
CA GLU A 235 1.06 33.84 0.16
C GLU A 235 0.55 34.22 -1.23
N ARG A 236 1.14 33.63 -2.28
CA ARG A 236 0.90 33.98 -3.68
C ARG A 236 0.61 32.75 -4.52
N TYR A 237 -0.32 32.93 -5.46
CA TYR A 237 -0.59 31.98 -6.53
C TYR A 237 0.29 32.25 -7.76
N TYR A 238 0.71 31.18 -8.43
CA TYR A 238 1.60 31.18 -9.60
C TYR A 238 0.88 30.57 -10.82
N PRO A 239 -0.02 31.31 -11.49
CA PRO A 239 -0.77 30.82 -12.65
C PRO A 239 0.12 30.31 -13.78
N GLU A 240 1.30 30.89 -13.95
CA GLU A 240 2.25 30.51 -15.00
C GLU A 240 2.79 29.08 -14.84
N LYS A 241 2.71 28.49 -13.64
CA LYS A 241 3.12 27.11 -13.37
C LYS A 241 1.97 26.11 -13.52
N LEU A 242 0.73 26.59 -13.72
CA LEU A 242 -0.47 25.76 -13.71
C LEU A 242 -0.46 24.73 -14.85
N GLU A 243 -0.11 25.14 -16.06
CA GLU A 243 -0.16 24.27 -17.23
C GLU A 243 0.82 23.11 -17.09
N MET A 244 2.09 23.41 -16.82
CA MET A 244 3.11 22.39 -16.56
C MET A 244 2.75 21.48 -15.36
N THR A 245 2.15 22.02 -14.29
CA THR A 245 1.73 21.20 -13.15
C THR A 245 0.62 20.22 -13.54
N LYS A 246 -0.32 20.62 -14.39
CA LYS A 246 -1.36 19.73 -14.91
C LYS A 246 -0.77 18.66 -15.81
N GLU A 247 0.10 19.04 -16.76
CA GLU A 247 0.79 18.09 -17.64
C GLU A 247 1.52 17.01 -16.84
N ASN A 248 2.23 17.41 -15.79
CA ASN A 248 2.95 16.47 -14.92
C ASN A 248 2.02 15.52 -14.14
N VAL A 249 0.87 16.02 -13.65
CA VAL A 249 -0.13 15.15 -13.00
C VAL A 249 -0.76 14.19 -14.01
N PHE A 250 -1.05 14.65 -15.23
CA PHE A 250 -1.59 13.78 -16.28
C PHE A 250 -0.58 12.74 -16.76
N ALA A 251 0.71 13.07 -16.78
CA ALA A 251 1.77 12.13 -17.16
C ALA A 251 1.93 10.92 -16.21
N PHE A 252 1.30 10.97 -15.03
CA PHE A 252 1.20 9.79 -14.15
C PHE A 252 0.29 8.70 -14.73
N TRP A 253 -0.74 9.08 -15.51
CA TRP A 253 -1.79 8.21 -16.05
C TRP A 253 -1.51 7.78 -17.49
#